data_AF-A0A6J4SWJ0-F1
#
_entry.id   AF-A0A6J4SWJ0-F1
#
_cell.length_a   1.000
_cell.length_b   1.000
_cell.length_c   1.000
_cell.angle_alpha   90.00
_cell.angle_beta   90.00
_cell.angle_gamma   90.00
#
_symmetry.space_group_name_H-M   'P 1'
#
loop_
_entity.id
_entity.type
_entity.pdbx_description
1 polymer ?
#
loop_
_entity_poly.entity_id
_entity_poly.type
_entity_poly.pdbx_seq_one_letter_code
_entity_poly.pdbx_strand_id
1 'polypeptide(L)'
;PNRALNDTLAAFVAEAAHQLTEEVAGGAEISFELAEQSGLSAPLYCYRPLSDAYIAERAGLLSRLPTFRAAAQGLAELPNLAGYLHVRGVGADRRRLAESAPTAFLCAVWAESSDFTVDADRFDVAYEELERIGYAGSSQSLVVAPIDGLVLESDQVALGGGLSLVRGGTQDALPA
;
A
#
# COMPACT_ATOMS: atom_id res chain seq x y z
N PRO A 1 1.70 6.92 -9.73
CA PRO A 1 1.39 5.62 -9.12
C PRO A 1 2.30 4.47 -9.62
N ASN A 2 2.91 3.73 -8.70
CA ASN A 2 3.80 2.59 -8.98
C ASN A 2 2.97 1.33 -9.32
N ARG A 3 2.65 1.14 -10.61
CA ARG A 3 1.79 0.04 -11.07
C ARG A 3 2.31 -1.35 -10.69
N ALA A 4 3.62 -1.57 -10.76
CA ALA A 4 4.20 -2.87 -10.42
C ALA A 4 4.05 -3.20 -8.92
N LEU A 5 4.20 -2.19 -8.05
CA LEU A 5 3.95 -2.34 -6.62
C LEU A 5 2.46 -2.59 -6.35
N ASN A 6 1.57 -1.84 -6.99
CA ASN A 6 0.12 -2.02 -6.87
C ASN A 6 -0.30 -3.47 -7.23
N ASP A 7 0.11 -3.98 -8.38
CA ASP A 7 -0.20 -5.35 -8.83
C ASP A 7 0.35 -6.40 -7.84
N THR A 8 1.57 -6.18 -7.33
CA THR A 8 2.20 -7.08 -6.34
C THR A 8 1.43 -7.09 -5.02
N LEU A 9 1.01 -5.93 -4.53
CA LEU A 9 0.24 -5.80 -3.30
C LEU A 9 -1.17 -6.36 -3.45
N ALA A 10 -1.82 -6.17 -4.62
CA ALA A 10 -3.12 -6.75 -4.90
C ALA A 10 -3.08 -8.28 -4.85
N ALA A 11 -2.06 -8.90 -5.46
CA ALA A 11 -1.85 -10.34 -5.40
C ALA A 11 -1.60 -10.84 -3.96
N PHE A 12 -0.84 -10.09 -3.17
CA PHE A 12 -0.60 -10.41 -1.76
C PHE A 12 -1.87 -10.30 -0.91
N VAL A 13 -2.65 -9.24 -1.08
CA VAL A 13 -3.94 -9.03 -0.39
C VAL A 13 -4.92 -10.15 -0.72
N ALA A 14 -5.02 -10.54 -1.99
CA ALA A 14 -5.90 -11.63 -2.40
C ALA A 14 -5.52 -12.98 -1.75
N GLU A 15 -4.23 -13.30 -1.70
CA GLU A 15 -3.74 -14.51 -1.04
C GLU A 15 -3.98 -14.47 0.48
N ALA A 16 -3.68 -13.34 1.12
CA ALA A 16 -3.92 -13.16 2.55
C ALA A 16 -5.41 -13.23 2.91
N ALA A 17 -6.28 -12.67 2.06
CA ALA A 17 -7.73 -12.76 2.20
C ALA A 17 -8.21 -14.20 2.24
N HIS A 18 -7.74 -15.02 1.29
CA HIS A 18 -8.07 -16.44 1.23
C HIS A 18 -7.64 -17.15 2.52
N GLN A 19 -6.37 -16.98 2.91
CA GLN A 19 -5.80 -17.62 4.08
C GLN A 19 -6.48 -17.22 5.40
N LEU A 20 -6.81 -15.93 5.58
CA LEU A 20 -7.48 -15.44 6.80
C LEU A 20 -8.96 -15.84 6.83
N THR A 21 -9.62 -15.90 5.67
CA THR A 21 -11.00 -16.39 5.55
C THR A 21 -11.07 -17.88 5.90
N GLU A 22 -10.10 -18.69 5.47
CA GLU A 22 -10.02 -20.10 5.86
C GLU A 22 -9.84 -20.28 7.37
N GLU A 23 -8.99 -19.49 8.01
CA GLU A 23 -8.81 -19.51 9.47
C GLU A 23 -10.12 -19.19 10.20
N VAL A 24 -10.85 -18.15 9.75
CA VAL A 24 -12.15 -17.79 10.33
C VAL A 24 -13.19 -18.89 10.10
N ALA A 25 -13.26 -19.46 8.90
CA ALA A 25 -14.14 -20.59 8.60
C ALA A 25 -13.78 -21.85 9.40
N GLY A 26 -12.51 -22.02 9.75
CA GLY A 26 -12.00 -23.05 10.65
C GLY A 26 -12.32 -22.83 12.13
N GLY A 27 -12.95 -21.72 12.49
CA GLY A 27 -13.41 -21.39 13.84
C GLY A 27 -12.55 -20.37 14.59
N ALA A 28 -11.60 -19.71 13.93
CA ALA A 28 -10.93 -18.57 14.53
C ALA A 28 -11.89 -17.37 14.61
N GLU A 29 -11.96 -16.73 15.78
CA GLU A 29 -12.85 -15.58 16.00
C GLU A 29 -12.06 -14.26 15.97
N ILE A 30 -12.67 -13.23 15.37
CA ILE A 30 -12.18 -11.85 15.44
C ILE A 30 -12.81 -11.21 16.68
N SER A 31 -11.97 -10.84 17.64
CA SER A 31 -12.41 -10.17 18.87
C SER A 31 -12.98 -8.78 18.56
N PHE A 32 -13.89 -8.32 19.43
CA PHE A 32 -14.46 -6.97 19.36
C PHE A 32 -14.15 -6.20 20.64
N GLU A 33 -13.92 -4.90 20.50
CA GLU A 33 -13.86 -3.98 21.63
C GLU A 33 -15.07 -3.03 21.64
N LEU A 34 -15.41 -2.55 22.83
CA LEU A 34 -16.44 -1.54 23.02
C LEU A 34 -15.79 -0.16 23.03
N ALA A 35 -15.98 0.60 21.97
CA ALA A 35 -15.54 1.99 21.88
C ALA A 35 -16.67 2.91 22.35
N GLU A 36 -16.38 3.77 23.32
CA GLU A 36 -17.30 4.83 23.75
C GLU A 36 -17.06 6.08 22.89
N GLN A 37 -18.07 6.49 22.13
CA GLN A 37 -18.08 7.76 21.43
C GLN A 37 -18.74 8.82 22.31
N SER A 38 -17.95 9.79 22.76
CA SER A 38 -18.43 10.92 23.55
C SER A 38 -19.30 11.85 22.69
N GLY A 39 -20.62 11.72 22.81
CA GLY A 39 -21.59 12.65 22.24
C GLY A 39 -22.00 13.75 23.23
N LEU A 40 -22.51 14.88 22.73
CA LEU A 40 -22.95 16.02 23.55
C LEU A 40 -24.18 15.73 24.45
N SER A 41 -24.88 14.60 24.25
CA SER A 41 -26.15 14.31 24.94
C SER A 41 -26.26 12.91 25.56
N ALA A 42 -25.43 11.94 25.17
CA ALA A 42 -25.28 10.61 25.78
C ALA A 42 -24.10 9.87 25.12
N PRO A 43 -23.38 8.99 25.83
CA PRO A 43 -22.35 8.15 25.21
C PRO A 43 -22.99 7.12 24.29
N LEU A 44 -22.47 7.02 23.06
CA LEU A 44 -22.81 5.93 22.14
C LEU A 44 -21.74 4.85 22.24
N TYR A 45 -22.18 3.60 22.38
CA TYR A 45 -21.29 2.45 22.42
C TYR A 45 -21.23 1.79 21.04
N CYS A 46 -20.05 1.77 20.44
CA CYS A 46 -19.79 1.14 19.16
C CYS A 46 -18.98 -0.13 19.37
N TYR A 47 -19.40 -1.24 18.77
CA TYR A 47 -18.58 -2.45 18.69
C TYR A 47 -17.61 -2.29 17.52
N ARG A 48 -16.31 -2.33 17.81
CA ARG A 48 -15.27 -2.25 16.80
C ARG A 48 -14.56 -3.60 16.69
N PRO A 49 -14.42 -4.18 15.48
CA PRO A 49 -13.63 -5.40 15.31
C PRO A 49 -12.14 -5.09 15.49
N LEU A 50 -11.44 -5.97 16.21
CA LEU A 50 -10.00 -5.92 16.44
C LEU A 50 -9.25 -6.63 15.31
N SER A 51 -9.55 -6.25 14.05
CA SER A 51 -8.92 -6.79 12.83
C SER A 51 -7.40 -6.70 12.88
N ASP A 52 -6.88 -5.60 13.38
CA ASP A 52 -5.45 -5.31 13.40
C ASP A 52 -4.71 -6.25 14.36
N ALA A 53 -5.29 -6.50 15.54
CA ALA A 53 -4.74 -7.46 16.50
C ALA A 53 -4.80 -8.88 15.93
N TYR A 54 -5.92 -9.26 15.31
CA TYR A 54 -6.10 -10.56 14.69
C TYR A 54 -5.06 -10.83 13.57
N ILE A 55 -4.79 -9.83 12.73
CA ILE A 55 -3.77 -9.89 11.67
C ILE A 55 -2.36 -9.96 12.28
N ALA A 56 -2.08 -9.15 13.30
CA ALA A 56 -0.76 -9.10 13.96
C ALA A 56 -0.38 -10.45 14.61
N GLU A 57 -1.33 -11.13 15.26
CA GLU A 57 -1.14 -12.48 15.81
C GLU A 57 -0.76 -13.51 14.73
N ARG A 58 -1.23 -13.28 13.50
CA ARG A 58 -0.99 -14.16 12.34
C ARG A 58 0.19 -13.73 11.48
N ALA A 59 0.98 -12.74 11.89
CA ALA A 59 2.14 -12.27 11.13
C ALA A 59 3.13 -13.41 10.76
N GLY A 60 3.32 -14.38 11.65
CA GLY A 60 4.19 -15.55 11.39
C GLY A 60 3.62 -16.55 10.37
N LEU A 61 2.31 -16.58 10.20
CA LEU A 61 1.63 -17.38 9.17
C LEU A 61 1.69 -16.63 7.84
N LEU A 62 1.31 -15.34 7.85
CA LEU A 62 1.29 -14.47 6.67
C LEU A 62 2.68 -14.31 6.04
N SER A 63 3.75 -14.33 6.84
CA SER A 63 5.13 -14.26 6.34
C SER A 63 5.58 -15.48 5.52
N ARG A 64 4.83 -16.58 5.60
CA ARG A 64 5.10 -17.81 4.83
C ARG A 64 4.37 -17.84 3.50
N LEU A 65 3.49 -16.88 3.22
CA LEU A 65 2.78 -16.81 1.96
C LEU A 65 3.76 -16.60 0.79
N PRO A 66 3.54 -17.22 -0.38
CA PRO A 66 4.46 -17.11 -1.52
C PRO A 66 4.65 -15.65 -1.99
N THR A 67 3.60 -14.85 -1.90
CA THR A 67 3.54 -13.44 -2.33
C THR A 67 4.15 -12.48 -1.31
N PHE A 68 4.34 -12.90 -0.05
CA PHE A 68 4.81 -12.04 1.03
C PHE A 68 6.17 -11.40 0.73
N ARG A 69 7.14 -12.19 0.25
CA ARG A 69 8.50 -11.69 0.00
C ARG A 69 8.51 -10.62 -1.09
N ALA A 70 7.74 -10.81 -2.16
CA ALA A 70 7.65 -9.83 -3.24
C ALA A 70 7.00 -8.52 -2.75
N ALA A 71 5.94 -8.61 -1.95
CA ALA A 71 5.31 -7.45 -1.32
C ALA A 71 6.28 -6.70 -0.38
N ALA A 72 6.99 -7.43 0.49
CA ALA A 72 7.98 -6.85 1.41
C ALA A 72 9.11 -6.14 0.66
N GLN A 73 9.60 -6.73 -0.44
CA GLN A 73 10.64 -6.13 -1.28
C GLN A 73 10.14 -4.86 -1.96
N GLY A 74 8.96 -4.89 -2.58
CA GLY A 74 8.37 -3.70 -3.22
C GLY A 74 8.11 -2.57 -2.23
N LEU A 75 7.66 -2.88 -1.01
CA LEU A 75 7.48 -1.88 0.05
C LEU A 75 8.83 -1.32 0.54
N ALA A 76 9.89 -2.13 0.60
CA ALA A 76 11.23 -1.70 0.99
C ALA A 76 11.88 -0.72 -0.01
N GLU A 77 11.39 -0.68 -1.25
CA GLU A 77 11.82 0.29 -2.27
C GLU A 77 11.21 1.69 -2.06
N LEU A 78 10.20 1.82 -1.19
CA LEU A 78 9.58 3.12 -0.92
C LEU A 78 10.57 4.06 -0.21
N PRO A 79 10.76 5.29 -0.72
CA PRO A 79 11.70 6.26 -0.14
C PRO A 79 11.43 6.55 1.34
N ASN A 80 10.17 6.59 1.75
CA ASN A 80 9.75 6.90 3.11
C ASN A 80 8.90 5.78 3.75
N LEU A 81 9.35 4.52 3.62
CA LEU A 81 8.68 3.40 4.29
C LEU A 81 8.60 3.59 5.82
N ALA A 82 9.67 4.13 6.43
CA ALA A 82 9.71 4.38 7.87
C ALA A 82 8.62 5.38 8.32
N GLY A 83 8.35 6.42 7.52
CA GLY A 83 7.28 7.36 7.79
C GLY A 83 5.90 6.72 7.71
N TYR A 84 5.67 5.87 6.71
CA TYR A 84 4.43 5.09 6.62
C TYR A 84 4.22 4.23 7.87
N LEU A 85 5.22 3.44 8.27
CA LEU A 85 5.13 2.57 9.44
C LEU A 85 4.97 3.35 10.75
N HIS A 86 5.57 4.52 10.86
CA HIS A 86 5.39 5.40 12.02
C HIS A 86 3.92 5.85 12.16
N VAL A 87 3.28 6.28 11.07
CA VAL A 87 1.85 6.64 11.08
C VAL A 87 0.98 5.45 11.44
N ARG A 88 1.36 4.24 11.02
CA ARG A 88 0.70 2.98 11.38
C ARG A 88 0.99 2.50 12.82
N GLY A 89 1.76 3.25 13.61
CA GLY A 89 2.11 2.87 14.99
C GLY A 89 3.08 1.68 15.09
N VAL A 90 3.73 1.29 13.99
CA VAL A 90 4.67 0.18 13.94
C VAL A 90 6.07 0.69 14.32
N GLY A 91 6.64 0.12 15.39
CA GLY A 91 7.94 0.50 15.92
C GLY A 91 9.10 0.30 14.93
N ALA A 92 10.02 1.28 14.89
CA ALA A 92 11.02 1.45 13.85
C ALA A 92 12.33 0.65 14.07
N ASP A 93 12.26 -0.64 14.44
CA ASP A 93 13.48 -1.47 14.29
C ASP A 93 13.79 -1.62 12.80
N ARG A 94 14.86 -0.96 12.34
CA ARG A 94 15.26 -0.91 10.93
C ARG A 94 15.43 -2.27 10.28
N ARG A 95 15.78 -3.32 11.06
CA ARG A 95 15.83 -4.70 10.54
C ARG A 95 14.46 -5.28 10.25
N ARG A 96 13.42 -4.82 10.93
CA ARG A 96 12.05 -5.34 10.85
C ARG A 96 11.13 -4.48 9.99
N LEU A 97 11.55 -3.32 9.50
CA LEU A 97 10.68 -2.43 8.71
C LEU A 97 10.08 -3.15 7.50
N ALA A 98 10.91 -3.80 6.68
CA ALA A 98 10.43 -4.50 5.49
C ALA A 98 9.56 -5.72 5.81
N GLU A 99 9.84 -6.42 6.93
CA GLU A 99 9.07 -7.59 7.37
C GLU A 99 7.73 -7.20 8.00
N SER A 100 7.66 -6.05 8.66
CA SER A 100 6.43 -5.54 9.28
C SER A 100 5.52 -4.82 8.27
N ALA A 101 6.07 -4.34 7.15
CA ALA A 101 5.33 -3.52 6.20
C ALA A 101 4.14 -4.22 5.52
N PRO A 102 4.26 -5.48 5.04
CA PRO A 102 3.12 -6.18 4.47
C PRO A 102 1.97 -6.31 5.47
N THR A 103 2.27 -6.70 6.71
CA THR A 103 1.27 -6.85 7.78
C THR A 103 0.61 -5.51 8.12
N ALA A 104 1.39 -4.43 8.23
CA ALA A 104 0.87 -3.08 8.46
C ALA A 104 -0.07 -2.61 7.33
N PHE A 105 0.25 -2.97 6.09
CA PHE A 105 -0.59 -2.70 4.93
C PHE A 105 -1.88 -3.52 4.95
N LEU A 106 -1.84 -4.80 5.33
CA LEU A 106 -3.07 -5.60 5.50
C LEU A 106 -3.99 -5.01 6.59
N CYS A 107 -3.44 -4.55 7.71
CA CYS A 107 -4.21 -3.82 8.72
C CYS A 107 -4.79 -2.51 8.15
N ALA A 108 -4.22 -1.93 7.10
CA ALA A 108 -4.79 -0.76 6.43
C ALA A 108 -6.00 -1.14 5.60
N VAL A 109 -5.86 -2.16 4.76
CA VAL A 109 -6.92 -2.65 3.88
C VAL A 109 -8.15 -3.07 4.67
N TRP A 110 -7.97 -3.87 5.74
CA TRP A 110 -9.06 -4.38 6.56
C TRP A 110 -9.29 -3.62 7.87
N ALA A 111 -8.83 -2.37 7.96
CA ALA A 111 -9.09 -1.52 9.12
C ALA A 111 -10.59 -1.50 9.46
N GLU A 112 -10.94 -1.87 10.70
CA GLU A 112 -12.33 -1.89 11.16
C GLU A 112 -13.26 -2.86 10.40
N SER A 113 -12.69 -3.85 9.70
CA SER A 113 -13.46 -4.91 9.05
C SER A 113 -13.70 -6.09 9.99
N SER A 114 -14.88 -6.71 9.90
CA SER A 114 -15.20 -7.98 10.57
C SER A 114 -15.02 -9.20 9.68
N ASP A 115 -14.64 -9.01 8.42
CA ASP A 115 -14.31 -10.07 7.48
C ASP A 115 -13.10 -9.66 6.62
N PHE A 116 -12.55 -10.65 5.92
CA PHE A 116 -11.36 -10.49 5.07
C PHE A 116 -11.71 -10.57 3.58
N THR A 117 -12.89 -10.09 3.19
CA THR A 117 -13.24 -10.01 1.76
C THR A 117 -12.34 -9.00 1.04
N VAL A 118 -12.03 -9.29 -0.23
CA VAL A 118 -11.27 -8.37 -1.08
C VAL A 118 -12.24 -7.37 -1.68
N ASP A 119 -12.08 -6.11 -1.27
CA ASP A 119 -12.83 -4.97 -1.79
C ASP A 119 -11.85 -4.01 -2.47
N ALA A 120 -12.15 -3.68 -3.73
CA ALA A 120 -11.26 -2.86 -4.57
C ALA A 120 -11.15 -1.42 -4.04
N ASP A 121 -12.26 -0.83 -3.58
CA ASP A 121 -12.27 0.54 -3.08
C ASP A 121 -11.46 0.66 -1.78
N ARG A 122 -11.57 -0.33 -0.89
CA ARG A 122 -10.76 -0.38 0.35
C ARG A 122 -9.28 -0.54 0.04
N PHE A 123 -8.94 -1.40 -0.92
CA PHE A 123 -7.57 -1.57 -1.37
C PHE A 123 -7.02 -0.27 -1.94
N ASP A 124 -7.77 0.39 -2.82
CA ASP A 124 -7.36 1.65 -3.45
C ASP A 124 -7.13 2.75 -2.42
N VAL A 125 -8.02 2.91 -1.45
CA VAL A 125 -7.85 3.88 -0.34
C VAL A 125 -6.58 3.59 0.47
N ALA A 126 -6.33 2.32 0.83
CA ALA A 126 -5.13 1.93 1.57
C ALA A 126 -3.85 2.15 0.74
N TYR A 127 -3.92 1.89 -0.57
CA TYR A 127 -2.81 2.07 -1.49
C TYR A 127 -2.51 3.55 -1.74
N GLU A 128 -3.52 4.41 -1.89
CA GLU A 128 -3.37 5.87 -1.99
C GLU A 128 -2.73 6.46 -0.74
N GLU A 129 -3.12 5.99 0.45
CA GLU A 129 -2.48 6.40 1.71
C GLU A 129 -0.99 6.02 1.72
N LEU A 130 -0.67 4.78 1.34
CA LEU A 130 0.69 4.28 1.22
C LEU A 130 1.52 5.12 0.25
N GLU A 131 1.01 5.41 -0.95
CA GLU A 131 1.72 6.23 -1.94
C GLU A 131 1.94 7.65 -1.42
N ARG A 132 0.91 8.28 -0.85
CA ARG A 132 1.00 9.64 -0.32
C ARG A 132 2.08 9.76 0.75
N ILE A 133 2.19 8.80 1.68
CA ILE A 133 3.18 8.84 2.76
C ILE A 133 4.55 8.33 2.29
N GLY A 134 4.56 7.21 1.55
CA GLY A 134 5.77 6.53 1.09
C GLY A 134 6.59 7.34 0.10
N TYR A 135 5.94 8.21 -0.68
CA TYR A 135 6.58 9.19 -1.55
C TYR A 135 6.61 10.61 -0.98
N ALA A 136 6.13 10.84 0.25
CA ALA A 136 6.23 12.14 0.89
C ALA A 136 7.69 12.60 0.96
N GLY A 137 7.97 13.84 0.52
CA GLY A 137 9.32 14.39 0.47
C GLY A 137 10.19 13.90 -0.70
N SER A 138 9.67 13.03 -1.58
CA SER A 138 10.33 12.67 -2.83
C SER A 138 9.96 13.69 -3.90
N SER A 139 10.90 14.55 -4.29
CA SER A 139 10.72 15.42 -5.45
C SER A 139 10.89 14.58 -6.73
N GLN A 140 9.80 14.40 -7.49
CA GLN A 140 9.89 13.87 -8.84
C GLN A 140 10.62 14.92 -9.71
N SER A 141 11.84 14.61 -10.14
CA SER A 141 12.60 15.48 -11.03
C SER A 141 12.44 14.99 -12.47
N LEU A 142 11.76 15.78 -13.30
CA LEU A 142 11.74 15.57 -14.73
C LEU A 142 13.02 16.17 -15.33
N VAL A 143 13.89 15.32 -15.86
CA VAL A 143 15.08 15.77 -16.60
C VAL A 143 14.78 15.68 -18.09
N VAL A 144 14.78 16.84 -18.76
CA VAL A 144 14.70 16.94 -20.21
C VAL A 144 16.11 17.19 -20.75
N ALA A 145 16.63 16.24 -21.52
CA ALA A 145 17.92 16.38 -22.21
C ALA A 145 17.67 16.41 -23.72
N PRO A 146 18.09 17.47 -24.44
CA PRO A 146 18.02 17.49 -25.89
C PRO A 146 18.96 16.42 -26.45
N ILE A 147 18.49 15.67 -27.44
CA ILE A 147 19.32 14.71 -28.18
C ILE A 147 19.42 15.19 -29.62
N ASP A 148 20.61 15.63 -30.01
CA ASP A 148 20.88 16.06 -31.37
C ASP A 148 21.13 14.88 -32.30
N GLY A 149 20.70 14.99 -33.56
CA GLY A 149 20.97 13.99 -34.60
C GLY A 149 19.96 12.85 -34.72
N LEU A 150 18.86 12.86 -33.95
CA LEU A 150 17.74 11.93 -34.12
C LEU A 150 16.54 12.58 -34.81
N VAL A 151 15.93 11.85 -35.75
CA VAL A 151 14.63 12.19 -36.33
C VAL A 151 13.61 11.20 -35.79
N LEU A 152 12.60 11.72 -35.12
CA LEU A 152 11.45 10.94 -34.66
C LEU A 152 10.38 10.95 -35.75
N GLU A 153 9.96 9.78 -36.23
CA GLU A 153 8.83 9.66 -37.17
C GLU A 153 7.48 9.79 -36.45
N SER A 154 7.42 9.44 -35.17
CA SER A 154 6.28 9.62 -34.25
C SER A 154 6.48 10.85 -33.35
N ASP A 155 5.41 11.38 -32.77
CA ASP A 155 5.48 12.49 -31.81
C ASP A 155 6.08 12.05 -30.46
N GLN A 156 5.90 10.78 -30.09
CA GLN A 156 6.49 10.19 -28.89
C GLN A 156 6.95 8.75 -29.17
N VAL A 157 8.07 8.38 -28.58
CA VAL A 157 8.59 7.00 -28.55
C VAL A 157 8.91 6.64 -27.10
N ALA A 158 8.22 5.63 -26.57
CA ALA A 158 8.50 5.11 -25.24
C ALA A 158 9.80 4.29 -25.26
N LEU A 159 10.76 4.64 -24.40
CA LEU A 159 12.02 3.91 -24.24
C LEU A 159 11.96 2.87 -23.11
N GLY A 160 10.92 2.92 -22.27
CA GLY A 160 10.78 2.09 -21.08
C GLY A 160 11.42 2.72 -19.84
N GLY A 161 11.15 2.16 -18.66
CA GLY A 161 11.72 2.65 -17.41
C GLY A 161 11.31 4.10 -17.04
N GLY A 162 10.17 4.57 -17.54
CA GLY A 162 9.71 5.96 -17.36
C GLY A 162 10.35 6.97 -18.31
N LEU A 163 11.16 6.52 -19.28
CA LEU A 163 11.79 7.38 -20.28
C LEU A 163 10.96 7.40 -21.57
N SER A 164 10.86 8.58 -22.18
CA SER A 164 10.29 8.75 -23.51
C SER A 164 11.03 9.81 -24.30
N LEU A 165 11.19 9.58 -25.61
CA LEU A 165 11.60 10.61 -26.56
C LEU A 165 10.34 11.32 -27.05
N VAL A 166 10.39 12.64 -27.09
CA VAL A 166 9.33 13.51 -27.62
C VAL A 166 9.94 14.45 -28.66
N ARG A 167 9.21 14.72 -29.74
CA ARG A 167 9.66 15.59 -30.82
C ARG A 167 9.84 17.02 -30.29
N GLY A 168 11.04 17.58 -30.48
CA GLY A 168 11.32 18.96 -30.10
C GLY A 168 10.45 19.95 -30.89
N GLY A 169 9.59 20.70 -30.20
CA GLY A 169 8.66 21.66 -30.81
C GLY A 169 7.19 21.52 -30.38
N THR A 170 6.80 20.46 -29.67
CA THR A 170 5.44 20.24 -29.13
C THR A 170 5.31 20.55 -27.63
N GLN A 171 6.28 21.22 -27.01
CA GLN A 171 6.14 21.66 -25.61
C GLN A 171 5.28 22.92 -25.52
N ASP A 172 3.96 22.72 -25.58
CA ASP A 172 2.99 23.63 -25.01
C ASP A 172 2.25 22.90 -23.87
N ALA A 173 2.22 23.54 -22.70
CA ALA A 173 1.57 23.16 -21.44
C ALA A 173 2.07 21.92 -20.66
N LEU A 174 2.81 22.17 -19.58
CA LEU A 174 2.60 21.45 -18.31
C LEU A 174 2.47 22.50 -17.18
N PRO A 175 1.41 22.46 -16.35
CA PRO A 175 1.24 23.38 -15.24
C PRO A 175 2.25 23.07 -14.12
N ALA A 176 2.59 24.12 -13.39
CA ALA A 176 3.51 24.15 -12.25
C ALA A 176 3.07 23.28 -11.07
#